data_AF-A0A942DMC7-F1
#
_entry.id   AF-A0A942DMC7-F1
#
_cell.length_a   1.000
_cell.length_b   1.000
_cell.length_c   1.000
_cell.angle_alpha   90.00
_cell.angle_beta   90.00
_cell.angle_gamma   90.00
#
_symmetry.space_group_name_H-M   'P 1'
#
loop_
_entity.id
_entity.type
_entity.pdbx_description
1 polymer ?
#
loop_
_entity_poly.entity_id
_entity_poly.type
_entity_poly.pdbx_seq_one_letter_code
_entity_poly.pdbx_strand_id
1 'polypeptide(L)'
;MKIEYVEGAKTIKINDREIDLQDKIWSVLEYKNKCIVTLDPDFGRRNVFCFDADGNLLWQIEKAEFFKHGDQGYEGAYIGALEVQGKLMVGSRGRPFYLDINTGKVEFIPGTFEK
;
A
#
# COMPACT_ATOMS: atom_id res chain seq x y z
N MET A 1 14.13 -6.91 -8.05
CA MET A 1 14.39 -7.39 -6.67
C MET A 1 13.77 -8.78 -6.53
N LYS A 2 14.16 -9.63 -5.57
CA LYS A 2 13.47 -10.92 -5.36
C LYS A 2 12.47 -10.74 -4.22
N ILE A 3 11.19 -11.00 -4.46
CA ILE A 3 10.15 -10.94 -3.44
C ILE A 3 9.46 -12.29 -3.34
N GLU A 4 9.36 -12.83 -2.12
CA GLU A 4 8.69 -14.10 -1.83
C GLU A 4 7.66 -13.88 -0.71
N TYR A 5 6.40 -14.24 -0.97
CA TYR A 5 5.33 -14.17 0.03
C TYR A 5 4.23 -15.18 -0.28
N VAL A 6 3.38 -15.43 0.71
CA VAL A 6 2.14 -16.19 0.55
C VAL A 6 1.00 -15.24 0.89
N GLU A 7 -0.01 -15.15 0.03
CA GLU A 7 -1.22 -14.36 0.29
C GLU A 7 -1.88 -14.81 1.60
N GLY A 8 -2.26 -13.86 2.46
CA GLY A 8 -2.79 -14.14 3.79
C GLY A 8 -1.74 -14.46 4.87
N ALA A 9 -0.46 -14.64 4.52
CA ALA A 9 0.62 -14.73 5.50
C ALA A 9 0.96 -13.35 6.07
N LYS A 10 1.67 -13.31 7.20
CA LYS A 10 2.10 -12.05 7.84
C LYS A 10 3.52 -11.65 7.52
N THR A 11 4.26 -12.55 6.90
CA THR A 11 5.68 -12.37 6.60
C THR A 11 5.89 -12.26 5.10
N ILE A 12 6.81 -11.36 4.73
CA ILE A 12 7.32 -11.21 3.38
C ILE A 12 8.83 -11.35 3.42
N LYS A 13 9.41 -11.95 2.38
CA LYS A 13 10.85 -11.99 2.19
C LYS A 13 11.23 -11.12 1.00
N ILE A 14 12.14 -10.18 1.24
CA ILE A 14 12.73 -9.30 0.25
C ILE A 14 14.22 -9.63 0.18
N ASN A 15 14.65 -10.19 -0.95
CA ASN A 15 15.97 -10.81 -1.12
C ASN A 15 16.26 -11.80 0.02
N ASP A 16 17.18 -11.48 0.93
CA ASP A 16 17.57 -12.33 2.05
C ASP A 16 16.92 -11.94 3.39
N ARG A 17 16.11 -10.88 3.41
CA ARG A 17 15.50 -10.35 4.63
C ARG A 17 14.04 -10.76 4.76
N GLU A 18 13.70 -11.37 5.89
CA GLU A 18 12.33 -11.64 6.29
C GLU A 18 11.77 -10.49 7.15
N ILE A 19 10.53 -10.09 6.88
CA ILE A 19 9.86 -8.96 7.51
C ILE A 19 8.49 -9.42 7.99
N ASP A 20 8.21 -9.27 9.28
CA ASP A 20 6.88 -9.48 9.87
C ASP A 20 6.09 -8.17 9.82
N LEU A 21 4.97 -8.19 9.10
CA LEU A 21 4.07 -7.04 8.90
C LEU A 21 2.95 -7.00 9.94
N GLN A 22 2.95 -7.92 10.92
CA GLN A 22 2.00 -8.07 12.03
C GLN A 22 0.57 -8.42 11.63
N ASP A 23 0.21 -8.21 10.36
CA ASP A 23 -1.08 -8.54 9.77
C ASP A 23 -0.92 -9.24 8.41
N LYS A 24 -2.04 -9.79 7.94
CA LYS A 24 -2.07 -10.58 6.71
C LYS A 24 -1.76 -9.71 5.49
N ILE A 25 -0.92 -10.21 4.61
CA ILE A 25 -0.61 -9.60 3.33
C ILE A 25 -1.81 -9.81 2.40
N TRP A 26 -2.32 -8.71 1.86
CA TRP A 26 -3.35 -8.72 0.83
C TRP A 26 -2.74 -8.67 -0.58
N SER A 27 -1.77 -7.78 -0.80
CA SER A 27 -1.12 -7.67 -2.11
C SER A 27 0.30 -7.14 -1.98
N VAL A 28 1.12 -7.49 -2.97
CA VAL A 28 2.51 -7.04 -3.10
C VAL A 28 2.75 -6.58 -4.53
N LEU A 29 3.42 -5.44 -4.69
CA LEU A 29 3.83 -4.89 -5.97
C LEU A 29 5.30 -4.51 -5.94
N GLU A 30 6.10 -5.04 -6.87
CA GLU A 30 7.40 -4.45 -7.19
C GLU A 30 7.18 -3.27 -8.14
N TYR A 31 7.59 -2.07 -7.73
CA TYR A 31 7.46 -0.87 -8.56
C TYR A 31 8.65 0.07 -8.35
N LYS A 32 9.34 0.42 -9.44
CA LYS A 32 10.55 1.27 -9.42
C LYS A 32 11.60 0.84 -8.38
N ASN A 33 11.91 -0.47 -8.34
CA ASN A 33 12.83 -1.09 -7.39
C ASN A 33 12.44 -0.92 -5.91
N LYS A 34 11.14 -0.77 -5.64
CA LYS A 34 10.56 -0.74 -4.29
C LYS A 34 9.52 -1.84 -4.16
N CYS A 35 9.34 -2.35 -2.95
CA CYS A 35 8.30 -3.34 -2.62
C CYS A 35 7.15 -2.64 -1.90
N ILE A 36 5.99 -2.58 -2.55
CA ILE A 36 4.76 -2.04 -1.96
C ILE A 36 3.93 -3.19 -1.43
N VAL A 37 3.57 -3.13 -0.15
CA VAL A 37 2.77 -4.15 0.50
C VAL A 37 1.50 -3.53 1.07
N THR A 38 0.35 -4.09 0.72
CA THR A 38 -0.94 -3.74 1.34
C THR A 38 -1.38 -4.87 2.25
N LEU A 39 -1.86 -4.54 3.44
CA LEU A 39 -2.40 -5.54 4.37
C LEU A 39 -3.91 -5.72 4.23
N ASP A 40 -4.36 -6.87 4.73
CA ASP A 40 -5.77 -7.25 4.82
C ASP A 40 -6.54 -6.17 5.60
N PRO A 41 -7.62 -5.65 5.01
CA PRO A 41 -8.42 -4.59 5.61
C PRO A 41 -9.21 -4.94 6.87
N ASP A 42 -9.45 -6.23 7.11
CA ASP A 42 -10.48 -6.68 8.06
C ASP A 42 -10.08 -6.45 9.53
N PHE A 43 -8.80 -6.20 9.81
CA PHE A 43 -8.27 -6.09 11.18
C PHE A 43 -7.95 -4.66 11.65
N GLY A 44 -8.52 -3.65 10.99
CA GLY A 44 -8.56 -2.28 11.52
C GLY A 44 -7.23 -1.50 11.48
N ARG A 45 -6.12 -2.16 11.15
CA ARG A 45 -4.78 -1.57 10.91
C ARG A 45 -4.46 -1.56 9.42
N ARG A 46 -5.13 -0.65 8.73
CA ARG A 46 -4.96 -0.40 7.29
C ARG A 46 -3.68 0.37 7.04
N ASN A 47 -2.66 -0.33 6.54
CA ASN A 47 -1.37 0.25 6.23
C ASN A 47 -0.91 -0.18 4.83
N VAL A 48 -0.33 0.77 4.11
CA VAL A 48 0.48 0.51 2.92
C VAL A 48 1.92 0.70 3.31
N PHE A 49 2.77 -0.29 3.06
CA PHE A 49 4.20 -0.23 3.34
C PHE A 49 4.98 -0.11 2.04
N CYS A 50 6.09 0.61 2.12
CA CYS A 50 7.07 0.65 1.05
C CYS A 50 8.44 0.31 1.59
N PHE A 51 9.07 -0.70 0.99
CA PHE A 51 10.42 -1.12 1.31
C PHE A 51 11.36 -0.85 0.13
N ASP A 52 12.63 -0.60 0.45
CA ASP A 52 13.70 -0.68 -0.55
C ASP A 52 14.08 -2.13 -0.87
N ALA A 53 15.06 -2.31 -1.75
CA ALA A 53 15.55 -3.63 -2.15
C ALA A 53 16.27 -4.39 -1.03
N ASP A 54 16.68 -3.74 0.05
CA ASP A 54 17.31 -4.36 1.22
C ASP A 54 16.29 -4.68 2.32
N GLY A 55 15.00 -4.43 2.03
CA GLY A 55 13.90 -4.62 2.95
C GLY A 55 13.85 -3.60 4.09
N ASN A 56 14.47 -2.43 3.92
CA ASN A 56 14.31 -1.32 4.85
C ASN A 56 12.99 -0.60 4.57
N LEU A 57 12.25 -0.29 5.63
CA LEU A 57 11.03 0.51 5.53
C LEU A 57 11.39 1.95 5.14
N LEU A 58 10.87 2.40 4.00
CA LEU A 58 11.04 3.77 3.51
C LEU A 58 9.92 4.67 4.01
N TRP A 59 8.67 4.21 3.87
CA TRP A 59 7.49 4.89 4.36
C TRP A 59 6.35 3.91 4.60
N GLN A 60 5.42 4.36 5.43
CA GLN A 60 4.14 3.70 5.65
C GLN A 60 3.03 4.75 5.59
N ILE A 61 1.90 4.40 5.00
CA ILE A 61 0.72 5.28 5.07
C ILE A 61 -0.11 4.84 6.27
N GLU A 62 -0.24 5.74 7.23
CA GLU A 62 -1.13 5.54 8.36
C GLU A 62 -2.58 5.76 7.95
N LYS A 63 -3.48 4.95 8.50
CA LYS A 63 -4.94 5.03 8.33
C LYS A 63 -5.50 6.46 8.35
N ALA A 64 -4.94 7.36 9.16
CA ALA A 64 -5.38 8.74 9.32
C ALA A 64 -5.25 9.61 8.06
N GLU A 65 -4.31 9.30 7.16
CA GLU A 65 -4.05 10.13 5.97
C GLU A 65 -5.18 10.01 4.94
N PHE A 66 -5.72 8.80 4.73
CA PHE A 66 -6.83 8.57 3.81
C PHE A 66 -8.16 9.18 4.30
N PHE A 67 -8.39 9.24 5.62
CA PHE A 67 -9.58 9.87 6.19
C PHE A 67 -9.66 11.38 5.91
N LYS A 68 -8.52 12.06 5.78
CA LYS A 68 -8.48 13.50 5.44
C LYS A 68 -9.08 13.79 4.07
N HIS A 69 -9.09 12.81 3.18
CA HIS A 69 -9.58 12.95 1.81
C HIS A 69 -11.03 12.45 1.63
N GLY A 70 -11.81 12.41 2.71
CA GLY A 70 -13.24 12.16 2.65
C GLY A 70 -13.63 10.68 2.61
N ASP A 71 -12.77 9.77 3.06
CA ASP A 71 -13.12 8.37 3.32
C ASP A 71 -13.80 8.18 4.69
N GLN A 72 -14.75 9.06 5.04
CA GLN A 72 -15.35 9.10 6.38
C GLN A 72 -16.34 7.95 6.68
N GLY A 73 -16.51 6.98 5.79
CA GLY A 73 -17.69 6.11 5.81
C GLY A 73 -17.45 4.61 5.86
N TYR A 74 -16.27 4.09 5.53
CA TYR A 74 -16.18 2.65 5.24
C TYR A 74 -15.05 1.94 5.98
N GLU A 75 -15.48 1.15 6.98
CA GLU A 75 -14.85 -0.09 7.36
C GLU A 75 -14.76 -1.00 6.10
N GLY A 76 -13.67 -0.95 5.33
CA GLY A 76 -13.56 -1.67 4.07
C GLY A 76 -12.23 -1.67 3.32
N ALA A 77 -11.80 -2.89 2.99
CA ALA A 77 -10.95 -3.38 1.90
C ALA A 77 -10.15 -2.44 1.01
N TYR A 78 -8.82 -2.45 1.20
CA TYR A 78 -7.90 -2.23 0.09
C TYR A 78 -8.10 -3.35 -0.96
N ILE A 79 -8.06 -2.97 -2.23
CA ILE A 79 -8.18 -3.90 -3.36
C ILE A 79 -6.79 -4.35 -3.82
N GLY A 80 -5.76 -3.53 -3.60
CA GLY A 80 -4.36 -3.85 -3.87
C GLY A 80 -3.55 -2.64 -4.35
N ALA A 81 -2.24 -2.83 -4.54
CA ALA A 81 -1.34 -1.87 -5.18
C ALA A 81 -1.11 -2.25 -6.65
N LEU A 82 -1.16 -1.27 -7.55
CA LEU A 82 -0.97 -1.45 -8.99
C LEU A 82 -0.15 -0.29 -9.58
N GLU A 83 0.56 -0.56 -10.68
CA GLU A 83 1.05 0.51 -11.56
C GLU A 83 -0.04 0.87 -12.58
N VAL A 84 -0.40 2.15 -12.65
CA VAL A 84 -1.32 2.69 -13.66
C VAL A 84 -0.67 3.89 -14.33
N GLN A 85 -0.42 3.79 -15.63
CA GLN A 85 0.18 4.87 -16.45
C GLN A 85 1.47 5.45 -15.85
N GLY A 86 2.36 4.60 -15.32
CA GLY A 86 3.62 5.04 -14.73
C GLY A 86 3.49 5.69 -13.35
N LYS A 87 2.34 5.56 -12.69
CA LYS A 87 2.09 6.01 -11.32
C LYS A 87 1.72 4.84 -10.40
N LEU A 88 2.09 4.94 -9.13
CA LEU A 88 1.63 4.01 -8.10
C LEU A 88 0.18 4.33 -7.75
N MET A 89 -0.70 3.35 -7.88
CA MET A 89 -2.09 3.43 -7.46
C MET A 89 -2.34 2.41 -6.35
N VAL A 90 -2.99 2.83 -5.27
CA VAL A 90 -3.58 1.92 -4.28
C VAL A 90 -5.09 2.10 -4.27
N GLY A 91 -5.83 0.99 -4.31
CA GLY A 91 -7.30 1.02 -4.31
C GLY A 91 -7.87 0.78 -2.92
N SER A 92 -8.83 1.59 -2.48
CA SER A 92 -9.71 1.31 -1.33
C SER A 92 -11.16 1.27 -1.81
N ARG A 93 -11.83 0.12 -1.76
CA ARG A 93 -13.23 -0.11 -2.22
C ARG A 93 -13.67 0.72 -3.44
N GLY A 94 -12.91 0.64 -4.54
CA GLY A 94 -13.25 1.28 -5.81
C GLY A 94 -12.86 2.77 -5.91
N ARG A 95 -12.24 3.34 -4.87
CA ARG A 95 -11.56 4.63 -4.94
C ARG A 95 -10.05 4.41 -5.11
N PRO A 96 -9.50 4.77 -6.27
CA PRO A 96 -8.05 4.76 -6.47
C PRO A 96 -7.40 6.00 -5.85
N PHE A 97 -6.28 5.81 -5.17
CA PHE A 97 -5.37 6.86 -4.70
C PHE A 97 -4.07 6.73 -5.45
N TYR A 98 -3.61 7.82 -6.05
CA TYR A 98 -2.31 7.87 -6.69
C TYR A 98 -1.31 8.43 -5.69
N LEU A 99 -0.21 7.70 -5.51
CA LEU A 99 0.78 7.99 -4.47
C LEU A 99 2.11 8.39 -5.10
N ASP A 100 2.77 9.35 -4.47
CA ASP A 100 4.19 9.60 -4.71
C ASP A 100 4.98 8.44 -4.11
N ILE A 101 5.70 7.72 -4.98
CA ILE A 101 6.45 6.51 -4.61
C ILE A 101 7.61 6.76 -3.64
N ASN A 102 8.07 8.00 -3.50
CA ASN A 102 9.21 8.32 -2.64
C ASN A 102 8.77 8.71 -1.23
N THR A 103 7.54 9.18 -1.07
CA THR A 103 7.04 9.74 0.18
C THR A 103 5.80 9.04 0.73
N GLY A 104 5.08 8.27 -0.10
CA GLY A 104 3.79 7.67 0.26
C GLY A 104 2.62 8.64 0.28
N LYS A 105 2.84 9.94 -0.02
CA LYS A 105 1.79 10.96 0.00
C LYS A 105 0.83 10.79 -1.17
N VAL A 106 -0.44 11.11 -0.94
CA VAL A 106 -1.46 11.15 -2.00
C VAL A 106 -1.18 12.34 -2.93
N GLU A 107 -0.93 12.07 -4.21
CA GLU A 107 -0.78 13.08 -5.25
C GLU A 107 -2.13 13.46 -5.87
N PHE A 108 -3.01 12.47 -6.06
CA PHE A 108 -4.23 12.64 -6.84
C PHE A 108 -5.29 11.59 -6.48
N ILE A 109 -6.56 12.01 -6.49
CA ILE A 109 -7.73 11.15 -6.33
C ILE A 109 -8.69 11.43 -7.50
N PRO A 110 -8.91 10.48 -8.43
CA PRO A 110 -9.84 10.66 -9.52
C PRO A 110 -11.25 11.00 -9.05
N GLY A 111 -11.91 11.92 -9.75
CA GLY A 111 -13.30 12.29 -9.47
C GLY A 111 -13.47 13.25 -8.28
N THR A 112 -12.39 13.67 -7.62
CA THR A 112 -12.42 14.85 -6.76
C THR A 112 -12.16 16.08 -7.62
N PHE A 113 -13.21 16.84 -7.91
CA PHE A 113 -13.05 18.18 -8.48
C PHE A 113 -12.70 19.11 -7.33
N GLU A 114 -11.56 19.79 -7.41
CA GLU A 114 -11.29 20.93 -6.54
C GLU A 114 -12.42 21.95 -6.76
N LYS A 115 -13.08 22.34 -5.66
CA LYS A 115 -14.05 23.44 -5.67
C LYS A 115 -13.33 24.77 -5.58
#